data_AF-A0A8J3QTC0-F1
#
_entry.id   AF-A0A8J3QTC0-F1
#
_cell.length_a   1.000
_cell.length_b   1.000
_cell.length_c   1.000
_cell.angle_alpha   90.00
_cell.angle_beta   90.00
_cell.angle_gamma   90.00
#
_symmetry.space_group_name_H-M   'P 1'
#
loop_
_entity.id
_entity.type
_entity.pdbx_description
1 polymer ?
#
loop_
_entity_poly.entity_id
_entity_poly.type
_entity_poly.pdbx_seq_one_letter_code
_entity_poly.pdbx_strand_id
1 'polypeptide(L)'
;MESRSWTHLSSNVTRLEGIRLGDHLESLLTQGGAPSELLLSCVHEFTHHWCFLSSVGLALTGLTNRMARTSLRDDVPGQTWAVARDLVAYRTATEALRPLAEGLALFAEFDVVSITARISSTPLKSAALLFSGRLQDKYTMTDDGDLVRSAPASNDLLAMSLPILLKLRRARLSEDGMRRKAHVLASGIDADQDGYLLGYLAVKGMWRVIRQRCPRLYSETDLAMAYLMTFFYEDMRLVEILLAADTSENEVTLATAILQRFSDRTEALSDVTDDDVRMFEQLVVDDTPGTSPKFASCLHIGPQEWQRGQRWIADLKDRIVRGPQPLGRSPTAEQRLSHDLDDIFSTMVSRRHIVHLGSQPVHVDVDRKGRYTVSLDGREILRGTTEWKRKAQTGEGLVELLFSSKSTGAYRAIAVYGPRSFVDVVTPGERNPSPDELEILKSGIRPSSLFVKFARSTLRLAETFLEDGGSDVIVTYLEPHLRANVRRIHLDSATNAVADDALNWVVATLDAGGVYAILGQDRDLLDALVILGAMAPTMPYRTVLARELDAQGFTDPDRIIDALVQAGRNGGFPLVSTDGVEVLVQV
;
A
#
# COMPACT_ATOMS: atom_id res chain seq x y z
N MET A 1 7.37 -19.02 -8.59
CA MET A 1 6.85 -17.66 -8.41
C MET A 1 6.15 -17.44 -7.06
N GLU A 2 6.07 -18.40 -6.13
CA GLU A 2 5.35 -18.23 -4.84
C GLU A 2 6.18 -17.63 -3.69
N SER A 3 7.36 -17.06 -3.98
CA SER A 3 8.32 -16.55 -2.99
C SER A 3 8.55 -15.04 -3.15
N ARG A 4 7.48 -14.24 -3.16
CA ARG A 4 7.56 -12.78 -3.04
C ARG A 4 6.45 -12.30 -2.12
N SER A 5 6.72 -11.28 -1.31
CA SER A 5 5.64 -10.52 -0.66
C SER A 5 4.76 -9.88 -1.75
N TRP A 6 3.47 -9.74 -1.48
CA TRP A 6 2.56 -9.04 -2.40
C TRP A 6 1.29 -8.59 -1.69
N THR A 7 0.65 -7.58 -2.27
CA THR A 7 -0.71 -7.16 -1.91
C THR A 7 -1.62 -7.24 -3.14
N HIS A 8 -2.73 -7.95 -3.02
CA HIS A 8 -3.66 -8.10 -4.14
C HIS A 8 -4.58 -6.88 -4.24
N LEU A 9 -4.47 -6.13 -5.34
CA LEU A 9 -5.10 -4.82 -5.53
C LEU A 9 -6.61 -4.78 -5.22
N SER A 10 -7.36 -5.79 -5.67
CA SER A 10 -8.83 -5.81 -5.50
C SER A 10 -9.29 -6.31 -4.12
N SER A 11 -8.66 -7.33 -3.54
CA SER A 11 -9.05 -7.84 -2.23
C SER A 11 -8.38 -7.09 -1.07
N ASN A 12 -7.34 -6.32 -1.36
CA ASN A 12 -6.40 -5.71 -0.42
C ASN A 12 -5.74 -6.71 0.55
N VAL A 13 -5.74 -8.00 0.19
CA VAL A 13 -5.08 -9.03 0.99
C VAL A 13 -3.59 -8.92 0.75
N THR A 14 -2.86 -8.67 1.83
CA THR A 14 -1.41 -8.65 1.87
C THR A 14 -0.87 -10.01 2.29
N ARG A 15 0.24 -10.42 1.69
CA ARG A 15 1.03 -11.57 2.09
C ARG A 15 2.47 -11.14 2.23
N LEU A 16 3.02 -11.30 3.43
CA LEU A 16 4.42 -11.04 3.71
C LEU A 16 5.23 -12.33 3.48
N GLU A 17 6.16 -12.28 2.54
CA GLU A 17 7.20 -13.29 2.44
C GLU A 17 8.17 -13.17 3.62
N GLY A 18 8.72 -14.31 4.05
CA GLY A 18 9.65 -14.39 5.17
C GLY A 18 8.96 -14.64 6.51
N ILE A 19 7.66 -14.37 6.63
CA ILE A 19 6.91 -14.74 7.83
C ILE A 19 6.60 -16.24 7.81
N ARG A 20 7.42 -16.99 8.53
CA ARG A 20 7.14 -18.37 8.91
C ARG A 20 6.56 -18.34 10.31
N LEU A 21 5.23 -18.50 10.46
CA LEU A 21 4.64 -18.43 11.81
C LEU A 21 5.20 -19.52 12.74
N GLY A 22 5.60 -20.69 12.21
CA GLY A 22 6.30 -21.68 13.03
C GLY A 22 7.55 -21.14 13.73
N ASP A 23 8.29 -20.25 13.08
CA ASP A 23 9.52 -19.65 13.61
C ASP A 23 9.22 -18.33 14.36
N HIS A 24 8.21 -17.58 13.92
CA HIS A 24 8.02 -16.18 14.33
C HIS A 24 6.79 -15.93 15.19
N LEU A 25 5.88 -16.89 15.40
CA LEU A 25 4.58 -16.63 16.04
C LEU A 25 4.75 -15.93 17.40
N GLU A 26 5.52 -16.49 18.33
CA GLU A 26 5.72 -15.92 19.66
C GLU A 26 6.24 -14.47 19.62
N SER A 27 7.21 -14.21 18.75
CA SER A 27 7.79 -12.88 18.54
C SER A 27 6.76 -11.89 17.97
N LEU A 28 5.95 -12.33 17.02
CA LEU A 28 4.91 -11.53 16.37
C LEU A 28 3.70 -11.29 17.27
N LEU A 29 3.46 -12.11 18.30
CA LEU A 29 2.45 -11.86 19.32
C LEU A 29 2.94 -10.87 20.39
N THR A 30 4.26 -10.78 20.59
CA THR A 30 4.86 -9.87 21.57
C THR A 30 4.91 -8.44 21.03
N GLN A 31 4.39 -7.46 21.77
CA GLN A 31 4.42 -6.05 21.33
C GLN A 31 5.86 -5.56 21.15
N GLY A 32 6.17 -5.03 19.96
CA GLY A 32 7.53 -4.66 19.58
C GLY A 32 8.48 -5.84 19.36
N GLY A 33 7.97 -7.08 19.42
CA GLY A 33 8.74 -8.31 19.31
C GLY A 33 8.95 -8.81 17.89
N ALA A 34 8.36 -8.16 16.87
CA ALA A 34 8.50 -8.60 15.50
C ALA A 34 10.00 -8.60 15.05
N PRO A 35 10.48 -9.67 14.37
CA PRO A 35 11.86 -9.80 13.94
C PRO A 35 12.32 -8.67 13.01
N SER A 36 13.44 -8.02 13.29
CA SER A 36 13.89 -6.81 12.58
C SER A 36 14.11 -7.00 11.07
N GLU A 37 14.45 -8.22 10.66
CA GLU A 37 14.64 -8.61 9.26
C GLU A 37 13.35 -8.49 8.43
N LEU A 38 12.17 -8.51 9.07
CA LEU A 38 10.89 -8.34 8.41
C LEU A 38 10.49 -6.87 8.26
N LEU A 39 11.18 -5.94 8.91
CA LEU A 39 10.76 -4.54 9.02
C LEU A 39 10.58 -3.87 7.65
N LEU A 40 11.57 -4.01 6.77
CA LEU A 40 11.54 -3.39 5.44
C LEU A 40 10.39 -3.95 4.58
N SER A 41 10.27 -5.29 4.53
CA SER A 41 9.16 -5.95 3.82
C SER A 41 7.79 -5.57 4.37
N CYS A 42 7.64 -5.47 5.70
CA CYS A 42 6.39 -5.04 6.32
C CYS A 42 6.03 -3.60 5.93
N VAL A 43 6.96 -2.66 6.03
CA VAL A 43 6.70 -1.25 5.67
C VAL A 43 6.32 -1.12 4.20
N HIS A 44 7.03 -1.83 3.33
CA HIS A 44 6.73 -1.90 1.90
C HIS A 44 5.28 -2.36 1.66
N GLU A 45 4.91 -3.51 2.19
CA GLU A 45 3.61 -4.12 1.95
C GLU A 45 2.46 -3.42 2.67
N PHE A 46 2.70 -2.82 3.84
CA PHE A 46 1.71 -1.96 4.49
C PHE A 46 1.43 -0.72 3.65
N THR A 47 2.40 -0.24 2.88
CA THR A 47 2.21 0.88 1.97
C THR A 47 1.31 0.50 0.81
N HIS A 48 1.52 -0.67 0.21
CA HIS A 48 0.57 -1.24 -0.76
C HIS A 48 -0.83 -1.39 -0.19
N HIS A 49 -0.94 -2.03 0.99
CA HIS A 49 -2.22 -2.19 1.66
C HIS A 49 -2.93 -0.85 1.91
N TRP A 50 -2.17 0.18 2.28
CA TRP A 50 -2.70 1.51 2.55
C TRP A 50 -3.19 2.20 1.28
N CYS A 51 -2.42 2.13 0.19
CA CYS A 51 -2.80 2.66 -1.11
C CYS A 51 -4.14 2.05 -1.57
N PHE A 52 -4.29 0.73 -1.48
CA PHE A 52 -5.53 0.05 -1.91
C PHE A 52 -6.61 -0.01 -0.82
N LEU A 53 -6.42 0.61 0.35
CA LEU A 53 -7.52 0.86 1.31
C LEU A 53 -8.32 2.13 0.97
N SER A 54 -7.82 2.93 0.01
CA SER A 54 -8.37 4.23 -0.35
C SER A 54 -9.71 4.19 -1.11
N SER A 55 -10.29 5.35 -1.38
CA SER A 55 -11.47 5.48 -2.23
C SER A 55 -11.25 4.99 -3.67
N VAL A 56 -10.08 5.26 -4.27
CA VAL A 56 -9.72 4.71 -5.59
C VAL A 56 -9.58 3.19 -5.52
N GLY A 57 -8.93 2.65 -4.48
CA GLY A 57 -8.84 1.21 -4.25
C GLY A 57 -10.23 0.55 -4.11
N LEU A 58 -11.16 1.22 -3.44
CA LEU A 58 -12.55 0.79 -3.32
C LEU A 58 -13.28 0.80 -4.66
N ALA A 59 -13.11 1.85 -5.47
CA ALA A 59 -13.68 1.95 -6.81
C ALA A 59 -13.21 0.80 -7.73
N LEU A 60 -11.91 0.50 -7.76
CA LEU A 60 -11.35 -0.62 -8.53
C LEU A 60 -12.00 -1.96 -8.15
N THR A 61 -12.27 -2.14 -6.87
CA THR A 61 -12.91 -3.36 -6.36
C THR A 61 -14.38 -3.41 -6.70
N GLY A 62 -15.07 -2.27 -6.66
CA GLY A 62 -16.42 -2.12 -7.21
C GLY A 62 -16.51 -2.52 -8.68
N LEU A 63 -15.53 -2.14 -9.50
CA LEU A 63 -15.44 -2.57 -10.90
C LEU A 63 -15.32 -4.08 -11.02
N THR A 64 -14.44 -4.72 -10.23
CA THR A 64 -14.33 -6.19 -10.27
C THR A 64 -15.64 -6.90 -9.94
N ASN A 65 -16.38 -6.42 -8.95
CA ASN A 65 -17.70 -6.96 -8.65
C ASN A 65 -18.71 -6.72 -9.77
N ARG A 66 -18.74 -5.50 -10.32
CA ARG A 66 -19.66 -5.13 -11.40
C ARG A 66 -19.43 -6.02 -12.61
N MET A 67 -18.17 -6.25 -13.01
CA MET A 67 -17.82 -7.19 -14.09
C MET A 67 -18.32 -8.61 -13.81
N ALA A 68 -18.03 -9.17 -12.63
CA ALA A 68 -18.44 -10.53 -12.27
C ALA A 68 -19.96 -10.70 -12.38
N ARG A 69 -20.71 -9.74 -11.80
CA ARG A 69 -22.17 -9.77 -11.79
C ARG A 69 -22.74 -9.61 -13.18
N THR A 70 -22.23 -8.66 -13.94
CA THR A 70 -22.68 -8.43 -15.31
C THR A 70 -22.41 -9.66 -16.16
N SER A 71 -21.26 -10.33 -16.02
CA SER A 71 -20.91 -11.54 -16.80
C SER A 71 -21.80 -12.76 -16.52
N LEU A 72 -22.54 -12.78 -15.41
CA LEU A 72 -23.44 -13.89 -15.03
C LEU A 72 -24.92 -13.63 -15.34
N ARG A 73 -25.25 -12.49 -15.95
CA ARG A 73 -26.63 -12.09 -16.24
C ARG A 73 -26.94 -12.20 -17.73
N ASP A 74 -27.83 -13.10 -18.10
CA ASP A 74 -28.24 -13.29 -19.50
C ASP A 74 -29.22 -12.22 -20.01
N ASP A 75 -29.69 -11.33 -19.14
CA ASP A 75 -30.84 -10.44 -19.39
C ASP A 75 -30.45 -8.96 -19.61
N VAL A 76 -29.16 -8.64 -19.73
CA VAL A 76 -28.68 -7.25 -19.84
C VAL A 76 -28.33 -6.91 -21.30
N PRO A 77 -29.10 -6.05 -21.99
CA PRO A 77 -28.69 -5.52 -23.28
C PRO A 77 -27.34 -4.80 -23.16
N GLY A 78 -26.39 -5.10 -24.06
CA GLY A 78 -25.07 -4.47 -24.03
C GLY A 78 -24.14 -5.00 -22.93
N GLN A 79 -24.43 -6.16 -22.34
CA GLN A 79 -23.60 -6.84 -21.32
C GLN A 79 -22.11 -6.90 -21.70
N THR A 80 -21.78 -7.30 -22.92
CA THR A 80 -20.41 -7.36 -23.44
C THR A 80 -19.69 -6.02 -23.36
N TRP A 81 -20.35 -4.94 -23.78
CA TRP A 81 -19.81 -3.58 -23.70
C TRP A 81 -19.62 -3.13 -22.26
N ALA A 82 -20.58 -3.41 -21.38
CA ALA A 82 -20.46 -3.07 -19.96
C ALA A 82 -19.28 -3.79 -19.28
N VAL A 83 -19.06 -5.08 -19.58
CA VAL A 83 -17.91 -5.84 -19.05
C VAL A 83 -16.60 -5.32 -19.65
N ALA A 84 -16.55 -5.08 -20.97
CA ALA A 84 -15.36 -4.55 -21.64
C ALA A 84 -14.94 -3.19 -21.08
N ARG A 85 -15.91 -2.26 -20.93
CA ARG A 85 -15.70 -0.94 -20.34
C ARG A 85 -15.09 -1.02 -18.94
N ASP A 86 -15.61 -1.89 -18.08
CA ASP A 86 -15.11 -2.03 -16.71
C ASP A 86 -13.74 -2.68 -16.65
N LEU A 87 -13.48 -3.65 -17.52
CA LEU A 87 -12.17 -4.28 -17.61
C LEU A 87 -11.13 -3.29 -18.10
N VAL A 88 -11.46 -2.47 -19.09
CA VAL A 88 -10.60 -1.38 -19.58
C VAL A 88 -10.35 -0.34 -18.49
N ALA A 89 -11.38 0.08 -17.76
CA ALA A 89 -11.23 1.01 -16.64
C ALA A 89 -10.29 0.45 -15.56
N TYR A 90 -10.53 -0.80 -15.16
CA TYR A 90 -9.74 -1.50 -14.15
C TYR A 90 -8.28 -1.66 -14.59
N ARG A 91 -8.03 -2.19 -15.80
CA ARG A 91 -6.68 -2.38 -16.34
C ARG A 91 -5.95 -1.05 -16.51
N THR A 92 -6.58 -0.05 -17.11
CA THR A 92 -5.97 1.27 -17.31
C THR A 92 -5.53 1.89 -16.00
N ALA A 93 -6.42 1.92 -15.00
CA ALA A 93 -6.11 2.52 -13.71
C ALA A 93 -5.09 1.70 -12.92
N THR A 94 -5.16 0.37 -12.93
CA THR A 94 -4.17 -0.46 -12.22
C THR A 94 -2.79 -0.41 -12.85
N GLU A 95 -2.67 -0.36 -14.19
CA GLU A 95 -1.39 -0.14 -14.86
C GLU A 95 -0.83 1.26 -14.55
N ALA A 96 -1.66 2.31 -14.55
CA ALA A 96 -1.21 3.65 -14.19
C ALA A 96 -0.77 3.77 -12.71
N LEU A 97 -1.49 3.11 -11.80
CA LEU A 97 -1.24 3.14 -10.36
C LEU A 97 -0.09 2.22 -9.93
N ARG A 98 0.21 1.14 -10.65
CA ARG A 98 1.20 0.15 -10.21
C ARG A 98 2.59 0.77 -9.98
N PRO A 99 3.20 1.51 -10.92
CA PRO A 99 4.49 2.14 -10.65
C PRO A 99 4.42 3.14 -9.50
N LEU A 100 3.30 3.85 -9.33
CA LEU A 100 3.13 4.77 -8.20
C LEU A 100 3.05 4.02 -6.86
N ALA A 101 2.30 2.92 -6.78
CA ALA A 101 2.19 2.08 -5.60
C ALA A 101 3.55 1.53 -5.19
N GLU A 102 4.28 0.94 -6.15
CA GLU A 102 5.63 0.42 -5.93
C GLU A 102 6.60 1.52 -5.55
N GLY A 103 6.53 2.67 -6.21
CA GLY A 103 7.34 3.84 -5.87
C GLY A 103 7.12 4.33 -4.44
N LEU A 104 5.86 4.42 -4.00
CA LEU A 104 5.52 4.80 -2.63
C LEU A 104 6.00 3.74 -1.63
N ALA A 105 5.86 2.46 -1.95
CA ALA A 105 6.32 1.37 -1.10
C ALA A 105 7.86 1.35 -0.95
N LEU A 106 8.60 1.57 -2.03
CA LEU A 106 10.06 1.69 -2.01
C LEU A 106 10.51 2.98 -1.29
N PHE A 107 9.78 4.08 -1.47
CA PHE A 107 10.02 5.31 -0.71
C PHE A 107 9.76 5.11 0.79
N ALA A 108 8.72 4.35 1.17
CA ALA A 108 8.48 3.94 2.54
C ALA A 108 9.64 3.10 3.10
N GLU A 109 10.07 2.12 2.31
CA GLU A 109 11.14 1.20 2.66
C GLU A 109 12.46 1.94 2.89
N PHE A 110 12.84 2.88 2.02
CA PHE A 110 14.19 3.45 1.99
C PHE A 110 14.32 4.90 2.50
N ASP A 111 13.28 5.71 2.42
CA ASP A 111 13.39 7.17 2.58
C ASP A 111 12.51 7.73 3.70
N VAL A 112 11.47 7.02 4.14
CA VAL A 112 10.55 7.52 5.18
C VAL A 112 11.25 7.80 6.49
N VAL A 113 11.03 9.01 6.99
CA VAL A 113 11.48 9.60 8.25
C VAL A 113 10.38 10.57 8.71
N SER A 114 10.13 10.61 10.03
CA SER A 114 9.22 11.56 10.66
C SER A 114 9.77 11.97 12.02
N ILE A 115 10.15 13.25 12.15
CA ILE A 115 10.77 13.75 13.38
C ILE A 115 9.79 14.68 14.09
N THR A 116 9.25 15.66 13.38
CA THR A 116 8.45 16.75 13.93
C THR A 116 7.02 16.78 13.41
N ALA A 117 6.69 16.02 12.37
CA ALA A 117 5.33 15.95 11.86
C ALA A 117 4.34 15.47 12.93
N ARG A 118 3.15 16.05 12.94
CA ARG A 118 2.07 15.71 13.89
C ARG A 118 1.34 14.43 13.53
N ILE A 119 1.55 13.96 12.30
CA ILE A 119 0.96 12.73 11.80
C ILE A 119 2.07 11.74 11.47
N SER A 120 1.71 10.47 11.56
CA SER A 120 2.49 9.39 10.96
C SER A 120 1.57 8.63 9.99
N SER A 121 2.13 8.23 8.86
CA SER A 121 1.46 7.40 7.88
C SER A 121 1.00 6.08 8.52
N THR A 122 -0.04 5.47 7.96
CA THR A 122 -0.51 4.16 8.42
C THR A 122 0.61 3.10 8.39
N PRO A 123 1.44 3.00 7.32
CA PRO A 123 2.57 2.06 7.30
C PRO A 123 3.57 2.29 8.44
N LEU A 124 3.97 3.54 8.71
CA LEU A 124 4.92 3.84 9.78
C LEU A 124 4.32 3.57 11.17
N LYS A 125 3.04 3.90 11.38
CA LYS A 125 2.31 3.54 12.61
C LYS A 125 2.27 2.03 12.81
N SER A 126 1.85 1.27 11.80
CA SER A 126 1.80 -0.20 11.85
C SER A 126 3.19 -0.81 12.12
N ALA A 127 4.25 -0.27 11.51
CA ALA A 127 5.61 -0.70 11.79
C ALA A 127 6.04 -0.36 13.22
N ALA A 128 5.75 0.85 13.73
CA ALA A 128 6.04 1.19 15.11
C ALA A 128 5.33 0.23 16.10
N LEU A 129 4.08 -0.12 15.83
CA LEU A 129 3.30 -1.05 16.66
C LEU A 129 3.93 -2.46 16.69
N LEU A 130 4.28 -3.01 15.52
CA LEU A 130 4.85 -4.37 15.43
C LEU A 130 6.29 -4.45 15.92
N PHE A 131 7.11 -3.45 15.61
CA PHE A 131 8.56 -3.52 15.80
C PHE A 131 9.06 -2.69 16.97
N SER A 132 8.45 -1.58 17.37
CA SER A 132 8.94 -0.79 18.51
C SER A 132 8.17 -1.03 19.80
N GLY A 133 6.89 -1.39 19.67
CA GLY A 133 5.99 -1.68 20.77
C GLY A 133 5.65 -0.48 21.66
N ARG A 134 5.91 0.74 21.18
CA ARG A 134 5.78 1.97 21.99
C ARG A 134 4.58 2.87 21.65
N LEU A 135 3.67 2.46 20.77
CA LEU A 135 2.38 3.13 20.67
C LEU A 135 1.51 2.66 21.85
N GLN A 136 1.64 3.34 22.98
CA GLN A 136 0.56 3.39 23.95
C GLN A 136 -0.26 4.62 23.59
N ASP A 137 -1.39 4.43 22.90
CA ASP A 137 -2.41 5.48 22.89
C ASP A 137 -2.79 5.74 24.35
N LYS A 138 -2.42 6.93 24.86
CA LYS A 138 -2.91 7.42 26.14
C LYS A 138 -4.36 7.81 25.92
N TYR A 139 -5.27 7.02 26.45
CA TYR A 139 -6.65 7.42 26.62
C TYR A 139 -6.78 8.09 27.98
N THR A 140 -7.35 9.29 27.99
CA THR A 140 -7.77 9.99 29.20
C THR A 140 -9.27 9.90 29.30
N MET A 141 -9.77 9.57 30.49
CA MET A 141 -11.19 9.71 30.79
C MET A 141 -11.52 11.21 30.82
N THR A 142 -12.55 11.62 30.09
CA THR A 142 -13.15 12.95 30.24
C THR A 142 -13.89 13.04 31.57
N ASP A 143 -14.25 14.26 31.96
CA ASP A 143 -15.09 14.50 33.15
C ASP A 143 -16.47 13.80 33.04
N ASP A 144 -16.95 13.54 31.82
CA ASP A 144 -18.19 12.81 31.53
C ASP A 144 -18.03 11.27 31.55
N GLY A 145 -16.80 10.78 31.76
CA GLY A 145 -16.50 9.35 31.81
C GLY A 145 -16.25 8.70 30.44
N ASP A 146 -16.13 9.49 29.38
CA ASP A 146 -15.79 8.97 28.06
C ASP A 146 -14.27 8.80 27.92
N LEU A 147 -13.84 7.68 27.33
CA LEU A 147 -12.44 7.49 26.94
C LEU A 147 -12.15 8.33 25.71
N VAL A 148 -11.50 9.47 25.91
CA VAL A 148 -11.02 10.31 24.80
C VAL A 148 -9.53 10.08 24.60
N ARG A 149 -9.14 9.87 23.35
CA ARG A 149 -7.75 9.79 22.95
C ARG A 149 -7.07 11.11 23.29
N SER A 150 -6.08 11.10 24.18
CA SER A 150 -5.30 12.31 24.43
C SER A 150 -4.54 12.64 23.15
N ALA A 151 -4.68 13.87 22.65
CA ALA A 151 -3.79 14.35 21.60
C ALA A 151 -2.34 14.17 22.10
N PRO A 152 -1.48 13.43 21.38
CA PRO A 152 -0.12 13.23 21.84
C PRO A 152 0.54 14.60 21.95
N ALA A 153 1.15 14.89 23.11
CA ALA A 153 2.01 16.06 23.19
C ALA A 153 3.13 15.90 22.14
N SER A 154 3.72 16.99 21.66
CA SER A 154 4.87 16.93 20.73
C SER A 154 5.99 16.02 21.24
N ASN A 155 6.18 15.96 22.57
CA ASN A 155 7.11 15.04 23.23
C ASN A 155 6.71 13.55 23.12
N ASP A 156 5.42 13.23 23.06
CA ASP A 156 4.93 11.85 22.87
C ASP A 156 5.17 11.38 21.42
N LEU A 157 5.08 12.26 20.42
CA LEU A 157 5.36 11.93 19.01
C LEU A 157 6.81 11.53 18.77
N LEU A 158 7.76 12.32 19.28
CA LEU A 158 9.20 11.99 19.22
C LEU A 158 9.51 10.68 19.98
N ALA A 159 8.86 10.45 21.13
CA ALA A 159 9.03 9.22 21.90
C ALA A 159 8.52 7.97 21.15
N MET A 160 7.51 8.14 20.28
CA MET A 160 6.96 7.09 19.41
C MET A 160 7.79 6.87 18.14
N SER A 161 8.20 7.95 17.46
CA SER A 161 8.88 7.86 16.16
C SER A 161 10.35 7.47 16.28
N LEU A 162 11.09 8.00 17.25
CA LEU A 162 12.54 7.77 17.34
C LEU A 162 12.93 6.28 17.42
N PRO A 163 12.29 5.42 18.24
CA PRO A 163 12.61 4.00 18.29
C PRO A 163 12.43 3.29 16.94
N ILE A 164 11.33 3.57 16.23
CA ILE A 164 11.08 2.94 14.92
C ILE A 164 12.03 3.48 13.86
N LEU A 165 12.37 4.78 13.88
CA LEU A 165 13.35 5.36 12.98
C LEU A 165 14.75 4.76 13.16
N LEU A 166 15.18 4.52 14.41
CA LEU A 166 16.45 3.84 14.68
C LEU A 166 16.45 2.39 14.17
N LYS A 167 15.32 1.68 14.29
CA LYS A 167 15.18 0.33 13.73
C LYS A 167 15.20 0.36 12.20
N LEU A 168 14.50 1.31 11.56
CA LEU A 168 14.51 1.49 10.10
C LEU A 168 15.91 1.80 9.59
N ARG A 169 16.63 2.73 10.23
CA ARG A 169 18.02 3.04 9.88
C ARG A 169 18.89 1.78 9.92
N ARG A 170 18.82 0.99 11.01
CA ARG A 170 19.59 -0.25 11.13
C ARG A 170 19.21 -1.27 10.06
N ALA A 171 17.93 -1.42 9.77
CA ALA A 171 17.46 -2.34 8.75
C ALA A 171 17.92 -1.92 7.34
N ARG A 172 17.87 -0.62 7.01
CA ARG A 172 18.35 -0.08 5.73
C ARG A 172 19.86 -0.23 5.54
N LEU A 173 20.64 -0.11 6.62
CA LEU A 173 22.10 -0.29 6.63
C LEU A 173 22.53 -1.76 6.83
N SER A 174 21.60 -2.69 7.00
CA SER A 174 21.93 -4.12 7.00
C SER A 174 22.33 -4.57 5.59
N GLU A 175 23.09 -5.67 5.49
CA GLU A 175 23.47 -6.25 4.19
C GLU A 175 22.25 -6.48 3.28
N ASP A 176 21.17 -7.04 3.84
CA ASP A 176 19.93 -7.28 3.11
C ASP A 176 19.26 -5.98 2.65
N GLY A 177 19.22 -4.96 3.51
CA GLY A 177 18.65 -3.65 3.17
C GLY A 177 19.44 -2.93 2.07
N MET A 178 20.77 -2.92 2.19
CA MET A 178 21.65 -2.33 1.19
C MET A 178 21.55 -3.08 -0.14
N ARG A 179 21.54 -4.42 -0.11
CA ARG A 179 21.37 -5.26 -1.31
C ARG A 179 20.04 -4.99 -2.01
N ARG A 180 18.94 -4.83 -1.27
CA ARG A 180 17.61 -4.49 -1.83
C ARG A 180 17.63 -3.14 -2.53
N LYS A 181 18.15 -2.07 -1.88
CA LYS A 181 18.22 -0.75 -2.51
C LYS A 181 19.17 -0.72 -3.71
N ALA A 182 20.34 -1.37 -3.60
CA ALA A 182 21.27 -1.50 -4.71
C ALA A 182 20.65 -2.24 -5.90
N HIS A 183 19.86 -3.30 -5.65
CA HIS A 183 19.16 -4.02 -6.70
C HIS A 183 18.16 -3.12 -7.44
N VAL A 184 17.34 -2.37 -6.70
CA VAL A 184 16.40 -1.41 -7.31
C VAL A 184 17.14 -0.38 -8.17
N LEU A 185 18.21 0.21 -7.65
CA LEU A 185 19.00 1.22 -8.36
C LEU A 185 19.79 0.67 -9.56
N ALA A 186 20.06 -0.63 -9.60
CA ALA A 186 20.75 -1.30 -10.71
C ALA A 186 19.81 -1.91 -11.76
N SER A 187 18.50 -1.97 -11.48
CA SER A 187 17.50 -2.44 -12.44
C SER A 187 17.28 -1.40 -13.54
N GLY A 188 17.16 -1.82 -14.80
CA GLY A 188 16.70 -0.94 -15.87
C GLY A 188 15.25 -0.50 -15.65
N ILE A 189 14.87 0.70 -16.09
CA ILE A 189 13.49 1.19 -15.91
C ILE A 189 12.44 0.35 -16.68
N ASP A 190 12.84 -0.34 -17.76
CA ASP A 190 12.00 -1.26 -18.54
C ASP A 190 12.19 -2.74 -18.18
N ALA A 191 13.16 -3.07 -17.31
CA ALA A 191 13.54 -4.45 -17.02
C ALA A 191 12.55 -5.18 -16.10
N ASP A 192 11.72 -4.44 -15.35
CA ASP A 192 10.78 -4.99 -14.38
C ASP A 192 9.32 -4.80 -14.79
N GLN A 193 8.54 -5.88 -14.74
CA GLN A 193 7.10 -5.85 -15.00
C GLN A 193 6.34 -5.02 -13.96
N ASP A 194 6.90 -4.90 -12.75
CA ASP A 194 6.27 -4.16 -11.65
C ASP A 194 6.70 -2.68 -11.62
N GLY A 195 7.69 -2.29 -12.43
CA GLY A 195 8.11 -0.90 -12.58
C GLY A 195 8.84 -0.32 -11.36
N TYR A 196 9.57 -1.14 -10.58
CA TYR A 196 10.21 -0.72 -9.33
C TYR A 196 11.06 0.56 -9.45
N LEU A 197 12.08 0.59 -10.32
CA LEU A 197 12.96 1.76 -10.42
C LEU A 197 12.21 2.98 -10.94
N LEU A 198 11.41 2.80 -11.99
CA LEU A 198 10.64 3.89 -12.59
C LEU A 198 9.70 4.54 -11.57
N GLY A 199 8.93 3.71 -10.85
CA GLY A 199 8.03 4.15 -9.80
C GLY A 199 8.76 4.87 -8.67
N TYR A 200 9.86 4.30 -8.18
CA TYR A 200 10.66 4.87 -7.10
C TYR A 200 11.24 6.24 -7.50
N LEU A 201 11.84 6.36 -8.70
CA LEU A 201 12.35 7.63 -9.20
C LEU A 201 11.22 8.64 -9.45
N ALA A 202 10.05 8.21 -9.94
CA ALA A 202 8.89 9.07 -10.13
C ALA A 202 8.43 9.69 -8.80
N VAL A 203 8.28 8.88 -7.74
CA VAL A 203 7.92 9.36 -6.40
C VAL A 203 8.99 10.29 -5.83
N LYS A 204 10.28 10.00 -6.03
CA LYS A 204 11.38 10.90 -5.66
C LYS A 204 11.30 12.22 -6.43
N GLY A 205 10.97 12.18 -7.72
CA GLY A 205 10.69 13.35 -8.54
C GLY A 205 9.54 14.21 -7.99
N MET A 206 8.40 13.59 -7.69
CA MET A 206 7.24 14.24 -7.09
C MET A 206 7.57 14.86 -5.73
N TRP A 207 8.27 14.13 -4.87
CA TRP A 207 8.76 14.64 -3.58
C TRP A 207 9.67 15.87 -3.75
N ARG A 208 10.56 15.87 -4.76
CA ARG A 208 11.42 17.01 -5.06
C ARG A 208 10.63 18.25 -5.47
N VAL A 209 9.56 18.08 -6.25
CA VAL A 209 8.67 19.19 -6.64
C VAL A 209 7.99 19.79 -5.41
N ILE A 210 7.31 18.97 -4.60
CA ILE A 210 6.56 19.49 -3.44
C ILE A 210 7.48 20.10 -2.37
N ARG A 211 8.66 19.52 -2.13
CA ARG A 211 9.57 20.04 -1.09
C ARG A 211 10.22 21.38 -1.47
N GLN A 212 10.30 21.72 -2.76
CA GLN A 212 10.77 23.06 -3.19
C GLN A 212 9.84 24.17 -2.68
N ARG A 213 8.54 23.85 -2.51
CA ARG A 213 7.52 24.76 -1.96
C ARG A 213 7.30 24.58 -0.46
N CYS A 214 7.59 23.38 0.05
CA CYS A 214 7.49 23.03 1.47
C CYS A 214 8.83 22.43 1.97
N PRO A 215 9.85 23.24 2.28
CA PRO A 215 11.19 22.76 2.61
C PRO A 215 11.26 21.76 3.78
N ARG A 216 10.33 21.83 4.74
CA ARG A 216 10.25 20.88 5.86
C ARG A 216 10.04 19.42 5.43
N LEU A 217 9.49 19.19 4.23
CA LEU A 217 9.33 17.85 3.67
C LEU A 217 10.66 17.16 3.34
N TYR A 218 11.78 17.89 3.43
CA TYR A 218 13.11 17.29 3.41
C TYR A 218 13.33 16.30 4.56
N SER A 219 12.95 16.70 5.78
CA SER A 219 13.12 15.91 7.00
C SER A 219 11.85 15.18 7.44
N GLU A 220 10.70 15.50 6.82
CA GLU A 220 9.40 14.87 7.08
C GLU A 220 8.92 14.09 5.84
N THR A 221 9.75 13.15 5.38
CA THR A 221 9.44 12.35 4.19
C THR A 221 8.22 11.43 4.40
N ASP A 222 7.91 11.02 5.63
CA ASP A 222 6.66 10.32 5.94
C ASP A 222 5.41 11.18 5.67
N LEU A 223 5.47 12.48 6.01
CA LEU A 223 4.41 13.44 5.72
C LEU A 223 4.26 13.66 4.21
N ALA A 224 5.38 13.77 3.50
CA ALA A 224 5.38 13.86 2.04
C ALA A 224 4.73 12.62 1.39
N MET A 225 5.10 11.43 1.85
CA MET A 225 4.51 10.18 1.38
C MET A 225 3.01 10.12 1.69
N ALA A 226 2.60 10.50 2.91
CA ALA A 226 1.20 10.53 3.30
C ALA A 226 0.37 11.49 2.45
N TYR A 227 0.91 12.66 2.15
CA TYR A 227 0.30 13.62 1.23
C TYR A 227 0.20 13.05 -0.18
N LEU A 228 1.29 12.53 -0.76
CA LEU A 228 1.30 11.95 -2.11
C LEU A 228 0.33 10.78 -2.24
N MET A 229 0.32 9.85 -1.28
CA MET A 229 -0.64 8.75 -1.27
C MET A 229 -2.06 9.30 -1.34
N THR A 230 -2.42 10.19 -0.42
CA THR A 230 -3.78 10.77 -0.37
C THR A 230 -4.11 11.53 -1.66
N PHE A 231 -3.15 12.28 -2.21
CA PHE A 231 -3.30 13.09 -3.41
C PHE A 231 -3.68 12.27 -4.64
N PHE A 232 -3.17 11.05 -4.80
CA PHE A 232 -3.53 10.19 -5.93
C PHE A 232 -4.64 9.19 -5.60
N TYR A 233 -4.62 8.61 -4.41
CA TYR A 233 -5.48 7.48 -4.05
C TYR A 233 -6.83 7.91 -3.44
N GLU A 234 -6.99 9.16 -3.02
CA GLU A 234 -8.28 9.76 -2.63
C GLU A 234 -8.84 10.71 -3.71
N ASP A 235 -8.38 10.57 -4.97
CA ASP A 235 -8.86 11.38 -6.09
C ASP A 235 -10.29 11.03 -6.50
N MET A 236 -11.24 11.81 -5.97
CA MET A 236 -12.67 11.65 -6.25
C MET A 236 -13.04 11.87 -7.72
N ARG A 237 -12.25 12.62 -8.48
CA ARG A 237 -12.48 12.76 -9.92
C ARG A 237 -12.12 11.49 -10.66
N LEU A 238 -11.01 10.84 -10.27
CA LEU A 238 -10.65 9.52 -10.80
C LEU A 238 -11.72 8.49 -10.44
N VAL A 239 -12.19 8.47 -9.18
CA VAL A 239 -13.30 7.60 -8.75
C VAL A 239 -14.54 7.80 -9.61
N GLU A 240 -14.91 9.05 -9.91
CA GLU A 240 -16.03 9.37 -10.80
C GLU A 240 -15.83 8.79 -12.20
N ILE A 241 -14.66 9.00 -12.82
CA ILE A 241 -14.33 8.45 -14.14
C ILE A 241 -14.41 6.92 -14.13
N LEU A 242 -13.90 6.28 -13.07
CA LEU A 242 -13.91 4.84 -12.94
C LEU A 242 -15.32 4.28 -12.82
N LEU A 243 -16.19 4.88 -12.00
CA LEU A 243 -17.50 4.29 -11.67
C LEU A 243 -18.64 4.74 -12.58
N ALA A 244 -18.48 5.83 -13.34
CA ALA A 244 -19.50 6.31 -14.27
C ALA A 244 -19.90 5.24 -15.31
N ALA A 245 -21.14 4.77 -15.21
CA ALA A 245 -21.64 3.63 -15.97
C ALA A 245 -22.02 3.94 -17.43
N ASP A 246 -22.38 5.18 -17.75
CA ASP A 246 -23.13 5.49 -18.98
C ASP A 246 -22.60 6.68 -19.81
N THR A 247 -21.41 7.21 -19.51
CA THR A 247 -20.98 8.51 -20.08
C THR A 247 -19.87 8.47 -21.13
N SER A 248 -19.22 7.33 -21.37
CA SER A 248 -18.12 7.25 -22.35
C SER A 248 -18.59 6.62 -23.65
N GLU A 249 -18.45 7.35 -24.76
CA GLU A 249 -18.85 6.91 -26.11
C GLU A 249 -18.00 5.75 -26.67
N ASN A 250 -16.84 5.42 -26.05
CA ASN A 250 -15.95 4.29 -26.40
C ASN A 250 -14.92 4.01 -25.27
N GLU A 251 -14.46 2.77 -25.11
CA GLU A 251 -13.39 2.31 -24.20
C GLU A 251 -12.07 3.06 -24.35
N VAL A 252 -11.67 3.44 -25.57
CA VAL A 252 -10.45 4.22 -25.83
C VAL A 252 -10.53 5.60 -25.18
N THR A 253 -11.69 6.25 -25.26
CA THR A 253 -11.94 7.56 -24.64
C THR A 253 -11.87 7.44 -23.12
N LEU A 254 -12.40 6.34 -22.55
CA LEU A 254 -12.30 6.09 -21.12
C LEU A 254 -10.85 5.87 -20.67
N ALA A 255 -10.09 5.02 -21.38
CA ALA A 255 -8.69 4.79 -21.08
C ALA A 255 -7.88 6.09 -21.14
N THR A 256 -8.13 6.91 -22.17
CA THR A 256 -7.51 8.23 -22.34
C THR A 256 -7.88 9.17 -21.19
N ALA A 257 -9.14 9.22 -20.77
CA ALA A 257 -9.59 10.07 -19.67
C ALA A 257 -8.93 9.69 -18.33
N ILE A 258 -8.74 8.39 -18.07
CA ILE A 258 -8.03 7.90 -16.89
C ILE A 258 -6.57 8.34 -16.95
N LEU A 259 -5.86 8.09 -18.05
CA LEU A 259 -4.44 8.45 -18.20
C LEU A 259 -4.22 9.96 -18.17
N GLN A 260 -5.09 10.74 -18.82
CA GLN A 260 -5.04 12.20 -18.77
C GLN A 260 -5.21 12.69 -17.33
N ARG A 261 -6.14 12.10 -16.56
CA ARG A 261 -6.29 12.48 -15.15
C ARG A 261 -5.00 12.23 -14.36
N PHE A 262 -4.30 11.11 -14.58
CA PHE A 262 -3.00 10.87 -13.93
C PHE A 262 -1.94 11.90 -14.32
N SER A 263 -1.89 12.29 -15.59
CA SER A 263 -1.00 13.36 -16.07
C SER A 263 -1.33 14.69 -15.38
N ASP A 264 -2.60 15.10 -15.40
CA ASP A 264 -3.08 16.35 -14.79
C ASP A 264 -2.74 16.40 -13.29
N ARG A 265 -2.87 15.27 -12.57
CA ARG A 265 -2.50 15.18 -11.14
C ARG A 265 -1.01 15.39 -10.95
N THR A 266 -0.18 14.76 -11.78
CA THR A 266 1.28 14.89 -11.73
C THR A 266 1.70 16.34 -11.96
N GLU A 267 1.11 17.01 -12.95
CA GLU A 267 1.35 18.43 -13.22
C GLU A 267 0.89 19.31 -12.05
N ALA A 268 -0.29 19.06 -11.49
CA ALA A 268 -0.82 19.84 -10.36
C ALA A 268 0.04 19.80 -9.09
N LEU A 269 1.01 18.86 -8.98
CA LEU A 269 1.97 18.87 -7.88
C LEU A 269 2.86 20.14 -7.87
N SER A 270 3.08 20.80 -9.01
CA SER A 270 3.84 22.05 -9.07
C SER A 270 3.14 23.21 -8.35
N ASP A 271 1.83 23.10 -8.17
CA ASP A 271 0.97 24.11 -7.56
C ASP A 271 0.74 23.86 -6.05
N VAL A 272 1.23 22.73 -5.52
CA VAL A 272 1.13 22.40 -4.09
C VAL A 272 1.97 23.37 -3.26
N THR A 273 1.34 23.97 -2.26
CA THR A 273 1.95 24.95 -1.35
C THR A 273 2.21 24.36 0.04
N ASP A 274 3.02 25.05 0.86
CA ASP A 274 3.18 24.69 2.27
C ASP A 274 1.85 24.77 3.05
N ASP A 275 0.95 25.70 2.70
CA ASP A 275 -0.37 25.83 3.33
C ASP A 275 -1.28 24.64 3.01
N ASP A 276 -1.20 24.08 1.80
CA ASP A 276 -1.93 22.85 1.45
C ASP A 276 -1.49 21.68 2.31
N VAL A 277 -0.16 21.50 2.47
CA VAL A 277 0.41 20.43 3.28
C VAL A 277 0.07 20.63 4.77
N ARG A 278 0.12 21.85 5.28
CA ARG A 278 -0.30 22.17 6.67
C ARG A 278 -1.79 21.91 6.89
N MET A 279 -2.63 22.29 5.93
CA MET A 279 -4.06 22.03 5.99
C MET A 279 -4.34 20.52 5.98
N PHE A 280 -3.69 19.77 5.09
CA PHE A 280 -3.77 18.31 5.08
C PHE A 280 -3.38 17.70 6.43
N GLU A 281 -2.21 18.07 6.95
CA GLU A 281 -1.71 17.58 8.25
C GLU A 281 -2.72 17.86 9.37
N GLN A 282 -3.25 19.08 9.43
CA GLN A 282 -4.24 19.48 10.42
C GLN A 282 -5.55 18.68 10.31
N LEU A 283 -6.07 18.49 9.08
CA LEU A 283 -7.29 17.72 8.86
C LEU A 283 -7.14 16.25 9.28
N VAL A 284 -5.96 15.65 9.07
CA VAL A 284 -5.66 14.28 9.52
C VAL A 284 -5.54 14.21 11.05
N VAL A 285 -4.94 15.22 11.69
CA VAL A 285 -4.87 15.27 13.16
C VAL A 285 -6.26 15.39 13.78
N ASP A 286 -7.12 16.21 13.19
CA ASP A 286 -8.49 16.44 13.66
C ASP A 286 -9.43 15.25 13.37
N ASP A 287 -8.92 14.16 12.79
CA ASP A 287 -9.69 13.01 12.28
C ASP A 287 -10.88 13.48 11.44
N THR A 288 -10.67 14.56 10.67
CA THR A 288 -11.73 15.14 9.85
C THR A 288 -12.13 14.11 8.82
N PRO A 289 -13.43 13.79 8.67
CA PRO A 289 -13.87 12.82 7.69
C PRO A 289 -13.32 13.19 6.32
N GLY A 290 -12.77 12.21 5.62
CA GLY A 290 -12.32 12.33 4.22
C GLY A 290 -13.47 12.61 3.23
N THR A 291 -14.66 13.01 3.71
CA THR A 291 -15.77 13.57 2.93
C THR A 291 -15.82 15.10 2.98
N SER A 292 -15.02 15.72 3.86
CA SER A 292 -14.97 17.16 4.06
C SER A 292 -14.50 17.90 2.81
N PRO A 293 -15.18 18.96 2.36
CA PRO A 293 -14.73 19.79 1.23
C PRO A 293 -13.36 20.44 1.44
N LYS A 294 -12.92 20.64 2.70
CA LYS A 294 -11.58 21.15 3.00
C LYS A 294 -10.49 20.19 2.54
N PHE A 295 -10.76 18.89 2.63
CA PHE A 295 -9.86 17.84 2.18
C PHE A 295 -9.70 17.88 0.65
N ALA A 296 -10.79 18.15 -0.09
CA ALA A 296 -10.72 18.35 -1.54
C ALA A 296 -9.82 19.54 -1.91
N SER A 297 -9.93 20.64 -1.17
CA SER A 297 -9.19 21.88 -1.45
C SER A 297 -7.68 21.69 -1.32
N CYS A 298 -7.19 21.12 -0.22
CA CYS A 298 -5.74 20.93 -0.04
C CYS A 298 -5.14 19.86 -0.96
N LEU A 299 -5.99 19.05 -1.60
CA LEU A 299 -5.60 18.09 -2.63
C LEU A 299 -5.83 18.62 -4.04
N HIS A 300 -6.23 19.88 -4.22
CA HIS A 300 -6.47 20.49 -5.53
C HIS A 300 -7.54 19.75 -6.36
N ILE A 301 -8.63 19.34 -5.70
CA ILE A 301 -9.80 18.72 -6.34
C ILE A 301 -10.96 19.71 -6.30
N GLY A 302 -11.62 19.95 -7.45
CA GLY A 302 -12.75 20.86 -7.54
C GLY A 302 -13.92 20.40 -6.64
N PRO A 303 -14.63 21.30 -5.93
CA PRO A 303 -15.71 20.92 -5.03
C PRO A 303 -16.83 20.07 -5.68
N GLN A 304 -17.13 20.35 -6.95
CA GLN A 304 -18.15 19.59 -7.70
C GLN A 304 -17.66 18.17 -8.04
N GLU A 305 -16.40 18.03 -8.44
CA GLU A 305 -15.77 16.74 -8.75
C GLU A 305 -15.73 15.87 -7.50
N TRP A 306 -15.34 16.47 -6.38
CA TRP A 306 -15.36 15.84 -5.07
C TRP A 306 -16.76 15.31 -4.71
N GLN A 307 -17.78 16.15 -4.81
CA GLN A 307 -19.16 15.75 -4.52
C GLN A 307 -19.67 14.65 -5.46
N ARG A 308 -19.27 14.64 -6.73
CA ARG A 308 -19.64 13.56 -7.67
C ARG A 308 -18.96 12.24 -7.29
N GLY A 309 -17.65 12.23 -7.05
CA GLY A 309 -16.94 11.03 -6.61
C GLY A 309 -17.47 10.47 -5.28
N GLN A 310 -17.75 11.34 -4.31
CA GLN A 310 -18.35 10.94 -3.03
C GLN A 310 -19.71 10.26 -3.21
N ARG A 311 -20.55 10.76 -4.12
CA ARG A 311 -21.83 10.10 -4.46
C ARG A 311 -21.62 8.71 -5.04
N TRP A 312 -20.63 8.52 -5.92
CA TRP A 312 -20.30 7.21 -6.48
C TRP A 312 -19.79 6.22 -5.42
N ILE A 313 -18.96 6.66 -4.48
CA ILE A 313 -18.52 5.83 -3.36
C ILE A 313 -19.67 5.47 -2.44
N ALA A 314 -20.54 6.43 -2.12
CA ALA A 314 -21.72 6.19 -1.30
C ALA A 314 -22.65 5.17 -1.95
N ASP A 315 -22.94 5.31 -3.24
CA ASP A 315 -23.75 4.36 -4.01
C ASP A 315 -23.10 2.97 -4.07
N LEU A 316 -21.78 2.89 -4.30
CA LEU A 316 -21.06 1.63 -4.26
C LEU A 316 -21.16 0.96 -2.87
N LYS A 317 -20.96 1.72 -1.79
CA LYS A 317 -21.10 1.24 -0.41
C LYS A 317 -22.53 0.80 -0.11
N ASP A 318 -23.54 1.56 -0.53
CA ASP A 318 -24.95 1.21 -0.36
C ASP A 318 -25.28 -0.12 -1.04
N ARG A 319 -24.78 -0.35 -2.27
CA ARG A 319 -24.95 -1.63 -2.98
C ARG A 319 -24.27 -2.79 -2.24
N ILE A 320 -23.14 -2.54 -1.59
CA ILE A 320 -22.40 -3.52 -0.80
C ILE A 320 -23.14 -3.84 0.52
N VAL A 321 -23.64 -2.81 1.19
CA VAL A 321 -24.30 -2.90 2.52
C VAL A 321 -25.70 -3.49 2.41
N ARG A 322 -26.48 -3.12 1.38
CA ARG A 322 -27.83 -3.69 1.16
C ARG A 322 -27.78 -5.21 0.96
N GLY A 323 -26.61 -5.75 0.67
CA GLY A 323 -26.41 -7.17 0.42
C GLY A 323 -27.14 -7.62 -0.84
N PRO A 324 -27.08 -8.93 -1.15
CA PRO A 324 -27.85 -9.47 -2.24
C PRO A 324 -29.35 -9.32 -1.97
N GLN A 325 -30.13 -9.04 -3.03
CA GLN A 325 -31.60 -9.03 -2.88
C GLN A 325 -32.10 -10.43 -2.49
N PRO A 326 -33.16 -10.52 -1.66
CA PRO A 326 -33.76 -11.80 -1.32
C PRO A 326 -34.11 -12.57 -2.59
N LEU A 327 -33.62 -13.81 -2.67
CA LEU A 327 -33.96 -14.68 -3.78
C LEU A 327 -35.48 -14.94 -3.79
N GLY A 328 -36.08 -14.95 -4.98
CA GLY A 328 -37.47 -15.37 -5.15
C GLY A 328 -37.68 -16.83 -4.69
N ARG A 329 -38.93 -17.31 -4.68
CA ARG A 329 -39.24 -18.67 -4.19
C ARG A 329 -38.52 -19.81 -4.93
N SER A 330 -38.10 -19.57 -6.18
CA SER A 330 -37.38 -20.53 -7.03
C SER A 330 -36.28 -19.81 -7.82
N PRO A 331 -35.13 -19.50 -7.21
CA PRO A 331 -34.06 -18.80 -7.91
C PRO A 331 -33.32 -19.75 -8.84
N THR A 332 -32.93 -19.25 -10.01
CA THR A 332 -32.05 -19.98 -10.94
C THR A 332 -30.67 -20.21 -10.33
N ALA A 333 -29.86 -21.08 -10.94
CA ALA A 333 -28.50 -21.34 -10.46
C ALA A 333 -27.63 -20.07 -10.52
N GLU A 334 -27.81 -19.27 -11.57
CA GLU A 334 -27.14 -18.00 -11.83
C GLU A 334 -27.54 -16.95 -10.79
N GLN A 335 -28.83 -16.88 -10.43
CA GLN A 335 -29.31 -15.99 -9.37
C GLN A 335 -28.71 -16.34 -8.01
N ARG A 336 -28.61 -17.64 -7.68
CA ARG A 336 -27.93 -18.10 -6.46
C ARG A 336 -26.45 -17.74 -6.47
N LEU A 337 -25.77 -18.00 -7.58
CA LEU A 337 -24.35 -17.68 -7.72
C LEU A 337 -24.12 -16.17 -7.59
N SER A 338 -24.90 -15.33 -8.26
CA SER A 338 -24.81 -13.88 -8.12
C SER A 338 -25.06 -13.41 -6.68
N HIS A 339 -26.00 -14.04 -5.97
CA HIS A 339 -26.25 -13.74 -4.56
C HIS A 339 -25.04 -14.10 -3.68
N ASP A 340 -24.44 -15.27 -3.91
CA ASP A 340 -23.25 -15.71 -3.19
C ASP A 340 -22.03 -14.83 -3.49
N LEU A 341 -21.90 -14.35 -4.74
CA LEU A 341 -20.86 -13.38 -5.10
C LEU A 341 -21.02 -12.07 -4.33
N ASP A 342 -22.25 -11.54 -4.23
CA ASP A 342 -22.53 -10.30 -3.50
C ASP A 342 -22.21 -10.46 -1.98
N ASP A 343 -22.52 -11.61 -1.38
CA ASP A 343 -22.16 -11.92 0.02
C ASP A 343 -20.63 -11.99 0.22
N ILE A 344 -19.93 -12.71 -0.64
CA ILE A 344 -18.47 -12.83 -0.58
C ILE A 344 -17.81 -11.47 -0.81
N PHE A 345 -18.34 -10.67 -1.74
CA PHE A 345 -17.82 -9.35 -2.04
C PHE A 345 -18.01 -8.38 -0.87
N SER A 346 -19.19 -8.39 -0.23
CA SER A 346 -19.44 -7.57 0.95
C SER A 346 -18.52 -7.95 2.11
N THR A 347 -18.33 -9.25 2.32
CA THR A 347 -17.34 -9.80 3.26
C THR A 347 -15.91 -9.34 2.93
N MET A 348 -15.51 -9.40 1.66
CA MET A 348 -14.18 -8.96 1.22
C MET A 348 -13.97 -7.47 1.47
N VAL A 349 -14.94 -6.61 1.10
CA VAL A 349 -14.86 -5.15 1.29
C VAL A 349 -14.76 -4.78 2.76
N SER A 350 -15.59 -5.39 3.61
CA SER A 350 -15.53 -5.15 5.06
C SER A 350 -14.18 -5.50 5.66
N ARG A 351 -13.47 -6.51 5.14
CA ARG A 351 -12.15 -6.97 5.62
C ARG A 351 -10.95 -6.28 4.99
N ARG A 352 -11.12 -5.34 4.06
CA ARG A 352 -9.98 -4.71 3.37
C ARG A 352 -9.01 -3.98 4.28
N HIS A 353 -9.42 -3.63 5.49
CA HIS A 353 -8.58 -2.99 6.49
C HIS A 353 -7.77 -3.99 7.33
N ILE A 354 -8.00 -5.29 7.15
CA ILE A 354 -7.27 -6.35 7.84
C ILE A 354 -6.02 -6.66 7.03
N VAL A 355 -4.88 -6.46 7.66
CA VAL A 355 -3.58 -6.87 7.12
C VAL A 355 -3.30 -8.28 7.59
N HIS A 356 -2.98 -9.15 6.63
CA HIS A 356 -2.63 -10.54 6.89
C HIS A 356 -1.11 -10.69 6.94
N LEU A 357 -0.58 -10.98 8.13
CA LEU A 357 0.86 -11.10 8.35
C LEU A 357 1.40 -12.45 7.90
N GLY A 358 0.63 -13.52 8.10
CA GLY A 358 1.03 -14.86 7.71
C GLY A 358 0.00 -15.90 8.07
N SER A 359 0.17 -17.09 7.51
CA SER A 359 -0.66 -18.24 7.79
C SER A 359 0.17 -19.51 7.97
N GLN A 360 -0.36 -20.45 8.75
CA GLN A 360 0.32 -21.68 9.11
C GLN A 360 -0.68 -22.83 9.19
N PRO A 361 -0.48 -23.90 8.40
CA PRO A 361 -1.19 -25.15 8.61
C PRO A 361 -0.92 -25.68 10.01
N VAL A 362 -1.98 -26.11 10.68
CA VAL A 362 -1.97 -26.59 12.07
C VAL A 362 -2.91 -27.77 12.21
N HIS A 363 -2.79 -28.54 13.30
CA HIS A 363 -3.83 -29.47 13.71
C HIS A 363 -4.78 -28.78 14.69
N VAL A 364 -6.09 -28.92 14.47
CA VAL A 364 -7.13 -28.31 15.32
C VAL A 364 -8.07 -29.39 15.80
N ASP A 365 -8.26 -29.48 17.12
CA ASP A 365 -9.27 -30.32 17.75
C ASP A 365 -10.27 -29.44 18.51
N VAL A 366 -11.56 -29.60 18.23
CA VAL A 366 -12.68 -28.91 18.88
C VAL A 366 -13.64 -29.96 19.41
N ASP A 367 -13.88 -29.96 20.71
CA ASP A 367 -14.77 -30.92 21.35
C ASP A 367 -16.26 -30.50 21.28
N ARG A 368 -17.15 -31.36 21.79
CA ARG A 368 -18.60 -31.10 21.81
C ARG A 368 -19.02 -29.94 22.73
N LYS A 369 -18.15 -29.51 23.64
CA LYS A 369 -18.36 -28.40 24.56
C LYS A 369 -17.78 -27.08 24.01
N GLY A 370 -17.22 -27.10 22.80
CA GLY A 370 -16.59 -25.92 22.18
C GLY A 370 -15.18 -25.64 22.72
N ARG A 371 -14.58 -26.54 23.52
CA ARG A 371 -13.18 -26.40 23.91
C ARG A 371 -12.31 -26.81 22.73
N TYR A 372 -11.27 -26.03 22.44
CA TYR A 372 -10.38 -26.33 21.33
C TYR A 372 -8.91 -26.29 21.73
N THR A 373 -8.12 -27.07 20.99
CA THR A 373 -6.66 -27.05 21.02
C THR A 373 -6.13 -26.90 19.60
N VAL A 374 -5.07 -26.12 19.46
CA VAL A 374 -4.33 -25.95 18.20
C VAL A 374 -2.91 -26.39 18.43
N SER A 375 -2.43 -27.31 17.59
CA SER A 375 -1.07 -27.81 17.64
C SER A 375 -0.34 -27.65 16.32
N LEU A 376 0.95 -27.32 16.41
CA LEU A 376 1.90 -27.24 15.31
C LEU A 376 2.99 -28.26 15.57
N ASP A 377 3.21 -29.19 14.64
CA ASP A 377 4.20 -30.26 14.76
C ASP A 377 4.10 -31.05 16.09
N GLY A 378 2.85 -31.29 16.52
CA GLY A 378 2.55 -32.00 17.78
C GLY A 378 2.67 -31.15 19.05
N ARG A 379 3.20 -29.92 18.98
CA ARG A 379 3.27 -28.97 20.10
C ARG A 379 1.99 -28.14 20.17
N GLU A 380 1.36 -28.09 21.34
CA GLU A 380 0.24 -27.17 21.57
C GLU A 380 0.73 -25.71 21.53
N ILE A 381 0.13 -24.90 20.66
CA ILE A 381 0.44 -23.47 20.52
C ILE A 381 -0.70 -22.57 21.00
N LEU A 382 -1.93 -23.09 21.07
CA LEU A 382 -3.10 -22.34 21.51
C LEU A 382 -4.16 -23.29 22.09
N ARG A 383 -4.86 -22.83 23.12
CA ARG A 383 -6.01 -23.52 23.71
C ARG A 383 -7.05 -22.48 24.12
N GLY A 384 -8.32 -22.79 23.92
CA GLY A 384 -9.41 -21.90 24.29
C GLY A 384 -10.76 -22.58 24.34
N THR A 385 -11.80 -21.77 24.53
CA THR A 385 -13.20 -22.19 24.40
C THR A 385 -13.87 -21.23 23.43
N THR A 386 -14.41 -21.76 22.35
CA THR A 386 -15.10 -20.94 21.35
C THR A 386 -16.50 -20.59 21.83
N GLU A 387 -16.88 -19.32 21.70
CA GLU A 387 -18.25 -18.84 21.94
C GLU A 387 -19.22 -19.31 20.84
N TRP A 388 -18.67 -19.76 19.71
CA TRP A 388 -19.43 -20.20 18.56
C TRP A 388 -19.92 -21.63 18.81
N LYS A 389 -21.24 -21.88 18.69
CA LYS A 389 -21.82 -23.23 18.74
C LYS A 389 -21.34 -24.07 17.55
N ARG A 390 -20.10 -24.56 17.60
CA ARG A 390 -19.45 -25.33 16.54
C ARG A 390 -19.61 -26.82 16.81
N LYS A 391 -19.76 -27.58 15.71
CA LYS A 391 -19.71 -29.04 15.78
C LYS A 391 -18.29 -29.47 16.14
N ALA A 392 -18.18 -30.55 16.91
CA ALA A 392 -16.89 -31.17 17.15
C ALA A 392 -16.19 -31.50 15.82
N GLN A 393 -14.92 -31.15 15.72
CA GLN A 393 -14.10 -31.34 14.53
C GLN A 393 -12.65 -31.55 14.95
N THR A 394 -11.97 -32.48 14.29
CA THR A 394 -10.55 -32.76 14.47
C THR A 394 -9.91 -32.93 13.10
N GLY A 395 -8.71 -32.40 12.91
CA GLY A 395 -7.96 -32.55 11.66
C GLY A 395 -7.09 -31.34 11.33
N GLU A 396 -6.62 -31.31 10.09
CA GLU A 396 -5.83 -30.19 9.56
C GLU A 396 -6.69 -28.92 9.46
N GLY A 397 -6.14 -27.83 9.96
CA GLY A 397 -6.73 -26.51 9.96
C GLY A 397 -5.69 -25.46 9.57
N LEU A 398 -6.04 -24.20 9.79
CA LEU A 398 -5.21 -23.05 9.47
C LEU A 398 -5.26 -22.05 10.62
N VAL A 399 -4.11 -21.51 10.99
CA VAL A 399 -4.01 -20.29 11.78
C VAL A 399 -3.58 -19.16 10.86
N GLU A 400 -4.28 -18.03 10.94
CA GLU A 400 -3.87 -16.77 10.31
C GLU A 400 -3.55 -15.74 11.39
N LEU A 401 -2.42 -15.05 11.25
CA LEU A 401 -2.08 -13.89 12.05
C LEU A 401 -2.50 -12.62 11.32
N LEU A 402 -3.35 -11.85 11.98
CA LEU A 402 -4.03 -10.67 11.43
C LEU A 402 -3.74 -9.45 12.31
N PHE A 403 -3.79 -8.26 11.72
CA PHE A 403 -4.02 -7.02 12.47
C PHE A 403 -4.90 -6.07 11.65
N SER A 404 -5.59 -5.15 12.33
CA SER A 404 -6.41 -4.13 11.67
C SER A 404 -5.62 -2.83 11.53
N SER A 405 -5.52 -2.31 10.31
CA SER A 405 -4.94 -0.97 10.05
C SER A 405 -5.84 0.17 10.52
N LYS A 406 -7.10 -0.11 10.86
CA LYS A 406 -8.06 0.83 11.47
C LYS A 406 -8.09 0.78 12.99
N SER A 407 -7.59 -0.29 13.61
CA SER A 407 -7.61 -0.40 15.07
C SER A 407 -6.61 0.58 15.67
N THR A 408 -7.06 1.33 16.67
CA THR A 408 -6.22 2.26 17.43
C THR A 408 -5.23 1.51 18.31
N GLY A 409 -5.65 0.39 18.92
CA GLY A 409 -4.77 -0.46 19.73
C GLY A 409 -3.89 -1.43 18.93
N ALA A 410 -4.06 -1.48 17.60
CA ALA A 410 -3.39 -2.40 16.70
C ALA A 410 -3.42 -3.86 17.19
N TYR A 411 -4.61 -4.27 17.63
CA TYR A 411 -4.79 -5.62 18.15
C TYR A 411 -4.41 -6.62 17.08
N ARG A 412 -3.46 -7.47 17.47
CA ARG A 412 -3.12 -8.66 16.72
C ARG A 412 -4.15 -9.71 17.06
N ALA A 413 -4.57 -10.42 16.04
CA ALA A 413 -5.56 -11.46 16.17
C ALA A 413 -5.06 -12.72 15.49
N ILE A 414 -5.20 -13.84 16.18
CA ILE A 414 -5.05 -15.17 15.62
C ILE A 414 -6.45 -15.64 15.23
N ALA A 415 -6.71 -15.75 13.93
CA ALA A 415 -7.90 -16.43 13.44
C ALA A 415 -7.59 -17.92 13.28
N VAL A 416 -8.39 -18.75 13.96
CA VAL A 416 -8.28 -20.21 13.95
C VAL A 416 -9.38 -20.79 13.07
N TYR A 417 -8.97 -21.58 12.07
CA TYR A 417 -9.85 -22.31 11.19
C TYR A 417 -9.60 -23.80 11.37
N GLY A 418 -10.64 -24.56 11.69
CA GLY A 418 -10.61 -26.02 11.71
C GLY A 418 -10.85 -26.60 10.31
N PRO A 419 -10.83 -27.93 10.15
CA PRO A 419 -10.97 -28.61 8.86
C PRO A 419 -12.29 -28.31 8.15
N ARG A 420 -13.33 -27.92 8.89
CA ARG A 420 -14.69 -27.73 8.34
C ARG A 420 -15.22 -26.32 8.50
N SER A 421 -14.68 -25.55 9.44
CA SER A 421 -15.21 -24.23 9.75
C SER A 421 -14.25 -23.40 10.59
N PHE A 422 -14.46 -22.10 10.55
CA PHE A 422 -13.89 -21.18 11.52
C PHE A 422 -14.19 -21.63 12.97
N VAL A 423 -13.18 -21.49 13.83
CA VAL A 423 -13.21 -21.91 15.24
C VAL A 423 -13.25 -20.70 16.16
N ASP A 424 -12.23 -19.84 16.13
CA ASP A 424 -12.13 -18.72 17.06
C ASP A 424 -11.19 -17.60 16.59
N VAL A 425 -11.36 -16.39 17.13
CA VAL A 425 -10.43 -15.27 16.96
C VAL A 425 -9.87 -14.94 18.34
N VAL A 426 -8.57 -15.15 18.51
CA VAL A 426 -7.87 -14.88 19.77
C VAL A 426 -7.04 -13.62 19.64
N THR A 427 -7.09 -12.73 20.62
CA THR A 427 -6.25 -11.53 20.68
C THR A 427 -5.22 -11.67 21.81
N PRO A 428 -3.98 -12.05 21.51
CA PRO A 428 -2.95 -12.23 22.53
C PRO A 428 -2.49 -10.88 23.09
N GLY A 429 -2.44 -10.76 24.42
CA GLY A 429 -1.95 -9.58 25.14
C GLY A 429 -2.66 -9.34 26.48
N GLU A 430 -2.14 -8.38 27.27
CA GLU A 430 -2.70 -8.02 28.58
C GLU A 430 -3.96 -7.13 28.49
N ARG A 431 -4.21 -6.51 27.33
CA ARG A 431 -5.39 -5.67 27.10
C ARG A 431 -6.40 -6.40 26.23
N ASN A 432 -7.61 -6.52 26.76
CA ASN A 432 -8.73 -6.98 25.96
C ASN A 432 -9.09 -5.89 24.95
N PRO A 433 -9.16 -6.19 23.64
CA PRO A 433 -9.75 -5.28 22.65
C PRO A 433 -11.15 -4.85 23.06
N SER A 434 -11.56 -3.65 22.66
CA SER A 434 -12.94 -3.22 22.85
C SER A 434 -13.89 -4.16 22.08
N PRO A 435 -15.18 -4.25 22.47
CA PRO A 435 -16.17 -5.02 21.70
C PRO A 435 -16.19 -4.64 20.22
N ASP A 436 -16.08 -3.35 19.91
CA ASP A 436 -16.06 -2.83 18.53
C ASP A 436 -14.80 -3.30 17.79
N GLU A 437 -13.64 -3.31 18.44
CA GLU A 437 -12.39 -3.81 17.84
C GLU A 437 -12.42 -5.32 17.61
N LEU A 438 -13.01 -6.07 18.53
CA LEU A 438 -13.28 -7.50 18.32
C LEU A 438 -14.25 -7.71 17.17
N GLU A 439 -15.28 -6.89 17.04
CA GLU A 439 -16.23 -6.98 15.93
C GLU A 439 -15.54 -6.70 14.58
N ILE A 440 -14.68 -5.68 14.54
CA ILE A 440 -13.83 -5.36 13.38
C ILE A 440 -13.00 -6.59 12.97
N LEU A 441 -12.33 -7.25 13.93
CA LEU A 441 -11.50 -8.45 13.68
C LEU A 441 -12.33 -9.71 13.36
N LYS A 442 -13.54 -9.82 13.94
CA LYS A 442 -14.51 -10.89 13.69
C LYS A 442 -15.34 -10.67 12.42
N SER A 443 -15.18 -9.54 11.72
CA SER A 443 -15.95 -9.26 10.51
C SER A 443 -15.62 -10.27 9.39
N GLY A 444 -16.65 -10.86 8.80
CA GLY A 444 -16.53 -11.63 7.56
C GLY A 444 -15.64 -12.88 7.62
N ILE A 445 -15.72 -13.68 8.68
CA ILE A 445 -14.73 -14.71 9.02
C ILE A 445 -14.59 -15.80 7.96
N ARG A 446 -13.62 -15.63 7.06
CA ARG A 446 -13.16 -16.60 6.08
C ARG A 446 -11.64 -16.47 5.93
N PRO A 447 -10.92 -17.55 5.58
CA PRO A 447 -9.48 -17.46 5.32
C PRO A 447 -9.15 -16.45 4.22
N SER A 448 -8.07 -15.69 4.42
CA SER A 448 -7.60 -14.67 3.47
C SER A 448 -7.34 -15.24 2.07
N SER A 449 -6.89 -16.49 2.00
CA SER A 449 -6.65 -17.21 0.73
C SER A 449 -7.91 -17.36 -0.13
N LEU A 450 -9.11 -17.40 0.45
CA LEU A 450 -10.36 -17.47 -0.31
C LEU A 450 -10.64 -16.17 -1.05
N PHE A 451 -10.38 -15.01 -0.44
CA PHE A 451 -10.60 -13.71 -1.09
C PHE A 451 -9.66 -13.47 -2.26
N VAL A 452 -8.42 -13.96 -2.16
CA VAL A 452 -7.44 -13.90 -3.26
C VAL A 452 -7.89 -14.77 -4.42
N LYS A 453 -8.29 -16.02 -4.13
CA LYS A 453 -8.85 -16.93 -5.14
C LYS A 453 -10.10 -16.33 -5.78
N PHE A 454 -10.99 -15.79 -4.96
CA PHE A 454 -12.22 -15.13 -5.41
C PHE A 454 -11.93 -13.96 -6.36
N ALA A 455 -11.07 -13.02 -5.96
CA ALA A 455 -10.73 -11.85 -6.78
C ALA A 455 -10.12 -12.25 -8.14
N ARG A 456 -9.24 -13.27 -8.15
CA ARG A 456 -8.67 -13.83 -9.39
C ARG A 456 -9.74 -14.50 -10.25
N SER A 457 -10.61 -15.31 -9.67
CA SER A 457 -11.71 -15.97 -10.39
C SER A 457 -12.67 -14.97 -11.00
N THR A 458 -12.97 -13.87 -10.30
CA THR A 458 -13.84 -12.80 -10.77
C THR A 458 -13.28 -12.09 -12.01
N LEU A 459 -11.99 -11.76 -12.02
CA LEU A 459 -11.35 -11.17 -13.19
C LEU A 459 -11.30 -12.14 -14.36
N ARG A 460 -10.92 -13.40 -14.09
CA ARG A 460 -10.87 -14.46 -15.12
C ARG A 460 -12.23 -14.72 -15.76
N LEU A 461 -13.31 -14.68 -14.97
CA LEU A 461 -14.68 -14.82 -15.46
C LEU A 461 -15.00 -13.72 -16.49
N ALA A 462 -14.64 -12.47 -16.20
CA ALA A 462 -14.86 -11.35 -17.11
C ALA A 462 -14.03 -11.47 -18.40
N GLU A 463 -12.78 -11.92 -18.29
CA GLU A 463 -11.89 -12.15 -19.44
C GLU A 463 -12.43 -13.25 -20.35
N THR A 464 -12.75 -14.42 -19.79
CA THR A 464 -13.33 -15.54 -20.55
C THR A 464 -14.66 -15.14 -21.19
N PHE A 465 -15.50 -14.36 -20.49
CA PHE A 465 -16.75 -13.85 -21.07
C PHE A 465 -16.51 -12.97 -22.32
N LEU A 466 -15.46 -12.14 -22.32
CA LEU A 466 -15.12 -11.32 -23.48
C LEU A 466 -14.46 -12.13 -24.60
N GLU A 467 -13.63 -13.11 -24.27
CA GLU A 467 -13.01 -14.05 -25.22
C GLU A 467 -14.09 -14.85 -25.97
N ASP A 468 -15.04 -15.43 -25.24
CA ASP A 468 -16.17 -16.19 -25.81
C ASP A 468 -17.06 -15.30 -26.70
N GLY A 469 -17.16 -14.01 -26.37
CA GLY A 469 -17.86 -12.99 -27.14
C GLY A 469 -17.05 -12.35 -28.28
N GLY A 470 -15.79 -12.72 -28.48
CA GLY A 470 -14.89 -12.14 -29.49
C GLY A 470 -14.59 -10.65 -29.30
N SER A 471 -14.73 -10.14 -28.08
CA SER A 471 -14.53 -8.72 -27.73
C SER A 471 -13.23 -8.46 -26.94
N ASP A 472 -12.43 -9.49 -26.71
CA ASP A 472 -11.09 -9.43 -26.12
C ASP A 472 -10.10 -8.60 -26.95
N VAL A 473 -10.37 -8.44 -28.26
CA VAL A 473 -9.59 -7.60 -29.19
C VAL A 473 -9.45 -6.17 -28.70
N ILE A 474 -10.48 -5.60 -28.05
CA ILE A 474 -10.45 -4.24 -27.50
C ILE A 474 -9.33 -4.10 -26.47
N VAL A 475 -9.26 -5.08 -25.56
CA VAL A 475 -8.31 -5.08 -24.46
C VAL A 475 -6.89 -5.34 -24.98
N THR A 476 -6.75 -6.30 -25.89
CA THR A 476 -5.48 -6.64 -26.55
C THR A 476 -4.93 -5.44 -27.33
N TYR A 477 -5.79 -4.66 -27.98
CA TYR A 477 -5.39 -3.45 -28.70
C TYR A 477 -4.87 -2.36 -27.77
N LEU A 478 -5.50 -2.17 -26.60
CA LEU A 478 -5.15 -1.10 -25.67
C LEU A 478 -3.85 -1.35 -24.90
N GLU A 479 -3.50 -2.60 -24.62
CA GLU A 479 -2.42 -2.94 -23.70
C GLU A 479 -1.03 -2.37 -24.09
N PRO A 480 -0.56 -2.47 -25.34
CA PRO A 480 0.72 -1.88 -25.74
C PRO A 480 0.74 -0.35 -25.59
N HIS A 481 -0.36 0.31 -25.95
CA HIS A 481 -0.50 1.76 -25.84
C HIS A 481 -0.55 2.21 -24.38
N LEU A 482 -1.21 1.44 -23.53
CA LEU A 482 -1.31 1.71 -22.10
C LEU A 482 0.08 1.71 -21.45
N ARG A 483 0.87 0.66 -21.68
CA ARG A 483 2.23 0.56 -21.10
C ARG A 483 3.12 1.72 -21.54
N ALA A 484 3.11 2.08 -22.83
CA ALA A 484 3.89 3.20 -23.34
C ALA A 484 3.48 4.54 -22.71
N ASN A 485 2.18 4.80 -22.57
CA ASN A 485 1.69 6.04 -21.96
C ASN A 485 1.96 6.11 -20.46
N VAL A 486 1.75 5.02 -19.74
CA VAL A 486 2.06 4.92 -18.30
C VAL A 486 3.55 5.15 -18.07
N ARG A 487 4.41 4.50 -18.88
CA ARG A 487 5.86 4.72 -18.83
C ARG A 487 6.20 6.19 -18.98
N ARG A 488 5.63 6.88 -19.98
CA ARG A 488 5.87 8.31 -20.22
C ARG A 488 5.49 9.16 -19.01
N ILE A 489 4.28 9.00 -18.47
CA ILE A 489 3.81 9.80 -17.32
C ILE A 489 4.76 9.68 -16.11
N HIS A 490 5.19 8.46 -15.79
CA HIS A 490 6.11 8.24 -14.67
C HIS A 490 7.54 8.67 -14.99
N LEU A 491 7.98 8.53 -16.23
CA LEU A 491 9.30 8.97 -16.66
C LEU A 491 9.44 10.48 -16.55
N ASP A 492 8.42 11.23 -16.98
CA ASP A 492 8.39 12.69 -16.87
C ASP A 492 8.60 13.13 -15.41
N SER A 493 7.97 12.43 -14.45
CA SER A 493 8.20 12.65 -13.02
C SER A 493 9.62 12.28 -12.59
N ALA A 494 10.10 11.10 -13.01
CA ALA A 494 11.41 10.58 -12.63
C ALA A 494 12.56 11.49 -13.10
N THR A 495 12.42 12.09 -14.28
CA THR A 495 13.45 12.92 -14.91
C THR A 495 13.18 14.41 -14.82
N ASN A 496 12.25 14.87 -13.97
CA ASN A 496 11.84 16.28 -13.88
C ASN A 496 12.94 17.31 -13.49
N ALA A 497 14.14 16.86 -13.14
CA ALA A 497 15.29 17.75 -12.90
C ALA A 497 16.47 17.48 -13.84
N VAL A 498 16.25 16.67 -14.87
CA VAL A 498 17.19 16.46 -15.97
C VAL A 498 16.99 17.59 -16.96
N ALA A 499 18.09 18.17 -17.45
CA ALA A 499 18.01 19.19 -18.48
C ALA A 499 17.55 18.59 -19.82
N ASP A 500 16.78 19.35 -20.60
CA ASP A 500 16.18 18.89 -21.86
C ASP A 500 17.21 18.31 -22.85
N ASP A 501 18.42 18.88 -22.88
CA ASP A 501 19.52 18.44 -23.75
C ASP A 501 20.18 17.12 -23.29
N ALA A 502 20.03 16.76 -22.02
CA ALA A 502 20.53 15.50 -21.43
C ALA A 502 19.46 14.40 -21.37
N LEU A 503 18.17 14.74 -21.51
CA LEU A 503 17.04 13.84 -21.23
C LEU A 503 17.13 12.52 -22.00
N ASN A 504 17.32 12.56 -23.32
CA ASN A 504 17.39 11.35 -24.14
C ASN A 504 18.53 10.41 -23.73
N TRP A 505 19.68 10.98 -23.36
CA TRP A 505 20.84 10.20 -22.91
C TRP A 505 20.58 9.58 -21.53
N VAL A 506 20.01 10.33 -20.59
CA VAL A 506 19.67 9.84 -19.25
C VAL A 506 18.68 8.69 -19.33
N VAL A 507 17.61 8.84 -20.11
CA VAL A 507 16.60 7.79 -20.28
C VAL A 507 17.24 6.52 -20.85
N ALA A 508 18.02 6.62 -21.93
CA ALA A 508 18.71 5.47 -22.51
C ALA A 508 19.69 4.80 -21.53
N THR A 509 20.34 5.58 -20.66
CA THR A 509 21.25 5.06 -19.63
C THR A 509 20.50 4.34 -18.52
N LEU A 510 19.38 4.91 -18.05
CA LEU A 510 18.48 4.29 -17.08
C LEU A 510 17.84 3.00 -17.63
N ASP A 511 17.50 2.95 -18.93
CA ASP A 511 17.03 1.73 -19.60
C ASP A 511 18.10 0.63 -19.58
N ALA A 512 19.36 0.99 -19.84
CA ALA A 512 20.45 0.04 -19.97
C ALA A 512 20.87 -0.62 -18.64
N GLY A 513 20.75 0.07 -17.50
CA GLY A 513 21.18 -0.46 -16.21
C GLY A 513 20.89 0.43 -15.02
N GLY A 514 19.81 1.20 -15.08
CA GLY A 514 19.35 2.07 -14.00
C GLY A 514 20.36 3.14 -13.60
N VAL A 515 20.35 3.50 -12.32
CA VAL A 515 21.28 4.46 -11.72
C VAL A 515 22.71 3.91 -11.69
N TYR A 516 22.88 2.58 -11.62
CA TYR A 516 24.19 1.95 -11.67
C TYR A 516 24.92 2.23 -12.99
N ALA A 517 24.19 2.28 -14.12
CA ALA A 517 24.76 2.68 -15.40
C ALA A 517 25.22 4.15 -15.41
N ILE A 518 24.49 5.06 -14.75
CA ILE A 518 24.87 6.48 -14.61
C ILE A 518 26.18 6.61 -13.80
N LEU A 519 26.37 5.74 -12.81
CA LEU A 519 27.59 5.63 -12.02
C LEU A 519 28.76 4.96 -12.76
N GLY A 520 28.62 4.69 -14.07
CA GLY A 520 29.65 4.01 -14.85
C GLY A 520 29.87 2.57 -14.41
N GLN A 521 28.86 1.94 -13.80
CA GLN A 521 28.93 0.61 -13.21
C GLN A 521 29.98 0.48 -12.10
N ASP A 522 30.29 1.58 -11.41
CA ASP A 522 31.15 1.57 -10.22
C ASP A 522 30.37 1.09 -8.99
N ARG A 523 30.78 -0.08 -8.46
CA ARG A 523 30.09 -0.73 -7.33
C ARG A 523 30.26 0.07 -6.03
N ASP A 524 31.41 0.68 -5.81
CA ASP A 524 31.70 1.43 -4.59
C ASP A 524 30.83 2.69 -4.56
N LEU A 525 30.68 3.37 -5.70
CA LEU A 525 29.77 4.51 -5.79
C LEU A 525 28.30 4.10 -5.57
N LEU A 526 27.86 2.96 -6.08
CA LEU A 526 26.49 2.48 -5.87
C LEU A 526 26.24 2.19 -4.38
N ASP A 527 27.14 1.45 -3.73
CA ASP A 527 27.00 1.11 -2.31
C ASP A 527 27.08 2.37 -1.44
N ALA A 528 27.97 3.31 -1.76
CA ALA A 528 28.03 4.60 -1.07
C ALA A 528 26.72 5.39 -1.23
N LEU A 529 26.16 5.45 -2.43
CA LEU A 529 24.89 6.13 -2.69
C LEU A 529 23.74 5.52 -1.88
N VAL A 530 23.71 4.19 -1.75
CA VAL A 530 22.73 3.47 -0.91
C VAL A 530 22.87 3.85 0.55
N ILE A 531 24.10 3.84 1.09
CA ILE A 531 24.39 4.21 2.49
C ILE A 531 23.99 5.67 2.76
N LEU A 532 24.39 6.59 1.88
CA LEU A 532 24.04 8.00 1.98
C LEU A 532 22.51 8.19 1.95
N GLY A 533 21.81 7.49 1.07
CA GLY A 533 20.35 7.55 0.96
C GLY A 533 19.63 7.05 2.22
N ALA A 534 20.18 6.06 2.93
CA ALA A 534 19.62 5.58 4.20
C ALA A 534 19.84 6.55 5.37
N MET A 535 20.86 7.40 5.27
CA MET A 535 21.36 8.25 6.37
C MET A 535 20.93 9.71 6.26
N ALA A 536 21.12 10.31 5.09
CA ALA A 536 20.96 11.74 4.84
C ALA A 536 19.58 12.29 5.23
N PRO A 537 18.45 11.57 5.07
CA PRO A 537 17.14 12.05 5.52
C PRO A 537 17.07 12.33 7.03
N THR A 538 17.88 11.65 7.85
CA THR A 538 17.94 11.87 9.31
C THR A 538 19.12 12.73 9.75
N MET A 539 20.24 12.64 9.05
CA MET A 539 21.52 13.26 9.42
C MET A 539 22.23 13.74 8.14
N PRO A 540 21.82 14.88 7.56
CA PRO A 540 22.32 15.33 6.25
C PRO A 540 23.75 15.89 6.32
N TYR A 541 24.35 16.00 7.50
CA TYR A 541 25.67 16.62 7.66
C TYR A 541 26.78 15.78 7.03
N ARG A 542 27.55 16.40 6.13
CA ARG A 542 28.65 15.76 5.38
C ARG A 542 29.62 15.01 6.29
N THR A 543 29.99 15.60 7.43
CA THR A 543 30.93 15.00 8.39
C THR A 543 30.38 13.73 9.06
N VAL A 544 29.06 13.65 9.27
CA VAL A 544 28.40 12.45 9.81
C VAL A 544 28.33 11.36 8.75
N LEU A 545 28.01 11.74 7.52
CA LEU A 545 27.90 10.83 6.39
C LEU A 545 29.26 10.24 5.99
N ALA A 546 30.30 11.07 5.94
CA ALA A 546 31.67 10.62 5.70
C ALA A 546 32.12 9.59 6.76
N ARG A 547 31.76 9.79 8.03
CA ARG A 547 32.07 8.84 9.11
C ARG A 547 31.31 7.52 8.98
N GLU A 548 30.06 7.56 8.51
CA GLU A 548 29.30 6.33 8.27
C GLU A 548 29.93 5.55 7.10
N LEU A 549 30.33 6.22 6.01
CA LEU A 549 31.05 5.57 4.91
C LEU A 549 32.40 4.97 5.39
N ASP A 550 33.17 5.69 6.19
CA ASP A 550 34.41 5.16 6.80
C ASP A 550 34.14 3.88 7.62
N ALA A 551 33.07 3.89 8.43
CA ALA A 551 32.65 2.73 9.22
C ALA A 551 32.21 1.53 8.36
N GLN A 552 31.79 1.77 7.11
CA GLN A 552 31.45 0.73 6.12
C GLN A 552 32.65 0.34 5.24
N GLY A 553 33.85 0.85 5.52
CA GLY A 553 35.10 0.42 4.89
C GLY A 553 35.57 1.27 3.70
N PHE A 554 34.98 2.44 3.45
CA PHE A 554 35.42 3.33 2.38
C PHE A 554 36.67 4.11 2.79
N THR A 555 37.77 3.97 2.04
CA THR A 555 39.10 4.52 2.41
C THR A 555 39.21 6.04 2.31
N ASP A 556 38.38 6.69 1.48
CA ASP A 556 38.35 8.15 1.31
C ASP A 556 36.90 8.64 1.13
N PRO A 557 36.13 8.72 2.22
CA PRO A 557 34.70 9.03 2.18
C PRO A 557 34.36 10.36 1.51
N ASP A 558 35.16 11.40 1.74
CA ASP A 558 34.93 12.72 1.15
C ASP A 558 35.10 12.69 -0.36
N ARG A 559 36.14 12.00 -0.85
CA ARG A 559 36.33 11.79 -2.29
C ARG A 559 35.20 10.98 -2.91
N ILE A 560 34.63 10.00 -2.20
CA ILE A 560 33.47 9.24 -2.67
C ILE A 560 32.23 10.13 -2.80
N ILE A 561 31.96 11.00 -1.81
CA ILE A 561 30.86 11.97 -1.88
C ILE A 561 31.05 12.91 -3.08
N ASP A 562 32.26 13.43 -3.29
CA ASP A 562 32.55 14.32 -4.42
C ASP A 562 32.46 13.58 -5.77
N ALA A 563 32.86 12.31 -5.82
CA ALA A 563 32.71 11.46 -7.00
C ALA A 563 31.24 11.23 -7.36
N LEU A 564 30.36 11.05 -6.36
CA LEU A 564 28.91 10.95 -6.59
C LEU A 564 28.31 12.25 -7.14
N VAL A 565 28.72 13.40 -6.61
CA VAL A 565 28.31 14.71 -7.14
C VAL A 565 28.78 14.87 -8.59
N GLN A 566 30.02 14.49 -8.88
CA GLN A 566 30.58 14.60 -10.23
C GLN A 566 29.95 13.61 -11.21
N ALA A 567 29.64 12.38 -10.78
CA ALA A 567 28.94 11.39 -11.59
C ALA A 567 27.55 11.90 -12.00
N GLY A 568 26.80 12.48 -11.05
CA GLY A 568 25.50 13.06 -11.37
C GLY A 568 25.58 14.26 -12.32
N ARG A 569 26.61 15.11 -12.19
CA ARG A 569 26.86 16.23 -13.12
C ARG A 569 27.23 15.73 -14.52
N ASN A 570 28.15 14.78 -14.61
CA ASN A 570 28.61 14.22 -15.89
C ASN A 570 27.47 13.47 -16.61
N GLY A 571 26.62 12.79 -15.86
CA GLY A 571 25.46 12.09 -16.39
C GLY A 571 24.22 12.98 -16.57
N GLY A 572 24.25 14.26 -16.21
CA GLY A 572 23.05 15.11 -16.30
C GLY A 572 21.86 14.62 -15.46
N PHE A 573 22.08 13.72 -14.50
CA PHE A 573 21.05 13.16 -13.61
C PHE A 573 21.46 13.42 -12.16
N PRO A 574 20.71 14.24 -11.41
CA PRO A 574 21.12 14.62 -10.07
C PRO A 574 21.05 13.43 -9.12
N LEU A 575 22.21 12.97 -8.65
CA LEU A 575 22.33 11.87 -7.66
C LEU A 575 22.45 12.42 -6.24
N VAL A 576 23.42 13.31 -6.05
CA VAL A 576 23.77 13.92 -4.77
C VAL A 576 24.08 15.40 -5.01
N SER A 577 23.63 16.26 -4.10
CA SER A 577 24.00 17.69 -4.06
C SER A 577 24.57 18.03 -2.69
N THR A 578 25.54 18.95 -2.64
CA THR A 578 26.15 19.41 -1.39
C THR A 578 26.45 20.91 -1.46
N ASP A 579 26.31 21.60 -0.34
CA ASP A 579 26.75 22.99 -0.13
C ASP A 579 28.07 23.08 0.65
N GLY A 580 28.73 21.92 0.87
CA GLY A 580 29.94 21.78 1.67
C GLY A 580 29.68 21.41 3.14
N VAL A 581 28.47 21.63 3.65
CA VAL A 581 28.08 21.29 5.04
C VAL A 581 27.08 20.14 5.03
N GLU A 582 26.06 20.25 4.20
CA GLU A 582 25.00 19.26 4.05
C GLU A 582 25.15 18.50 2.73
N VAL A 583 24.65 17.27 2.74
CA VAL A 583 24.56 16.38 1.59
C VAL A 583 23.12 15.95 1.47
N LEU A 584 22.58 16.18 0.28
CA LEU A 584 21.22 15.83 -0.10
C LEU A 584 21.25 14.77 -1.18
N VAL A 585 20.63 13.63 -0.90
CA VAL A 585 20.49 12.52 -1.85
C VAL A 585 19.18 12.68 -2.61
N GLN A 586 19.30 12.77 -3.93
CA GLN A 586 18.21 13.12 -4.85
C GLN A 586 17.49 11.88 -5.38
N VAL A 587 18.17 10.73 -5.36
CA VAL A 587 17.70 9.42 -5.85
C VAL A 587 17.45 8.43 -4.74
#